data_AF-A0A1E5IGR7-F1
#
_entry.id   AF-A0A1E5IGR7-F1
#
_cell.length_a   1.000
_cell.length_b   1.000
_cell.length_c   1.000
_cell.angle_alpha   90.00
_cell.angle_beta   90.00
_cell.angle_gamma   90.00
#
_symmetry.space_group_name_H-M   'P 1'
#
loop_
_entity.id
_entity.type
_entity.pdbx_description
1 polymer ?
#
loop_
_entity_poly.entity_id
_entity_poly.type
_entity_poly.pdbx_seq_one_letter_code
_entity_poly.pdbx_strand_id
1 'polypeptide(L)'
;MLDSSFRSYDNKKWVLSDWGHLANEDAARAIAEIKMLSAGRDSLKYVFLAHISSHHNTHELALKATKEILISKGISGIKLFTARRKQRCPIIRIR
;
A
#
# COMPACT_ATOMS: atom_id res chain seq x y z
N MET A 1 -10.79 -10.90 -11.27
CA MET A 1 -10.38 -11.29 -9.90
C MET A 1 -11.12 -10.51 -8.79
N LEU A 2 -12.19 -9.75 -9.09
CA LEU A 2 -13.18 -9.24 -8.13
C LEU A 2 -14.62 -9.64 -8.53
N ASP A 3 -14.89 -9.69 -9.84
CA ASP A 3 -16.14 -10.22 -10.41
C ASP A 3 -16.47 -11.65 -9.97
N SER A 4 -15.45 -12.51 -9.91
CA SER A 4 -15.57 -13.91 -9.48
C SER A 4 -15.59 -14.10 -7.95
N SER A 5 -15.56 -13.02 -7.15
CA SER A 5 -15.55 -13.12 -5.69
C SER A 5 -16.96 -13.31 -5.11
N PHE A 6 -17.03 -13.95 -3.94
CA PHE A 6 -18.28 -14.20 -3.18
C PHE A 6 -18.87 -12.93 -2.54
N ARG A 7 -18.29 -11.74 -2.78
CA ARG A 7 -18.78 -10.48 -2.20
C ARG A 7 -20.13 -10.10 -2.79
N SER A 8 -20.97 -9.46 -1.98
CA SER A 8 -22.20 -8.84 -2.47
C SER A 8 -21.90 -7.80 -3.55
N TYR A 9 -22.88 -7.59 -4.43
CA TYR A 9 -22.76 -6.62 -5.51
C TYR A 9 -22.38 -5.22 -5.00
N ASP A 10 -23.01 -4.76 -3.92
CA ASP A 10 -22.72 -3.46 -3.31
C ASP A 10 -21.28 -3.37 -2.79
N ASN A 11 -20.74 -4.46 -2.22
CA ASN A 11 -19.34 -4.52 -1.80
C ASN A 11 -18.38 -4.47 -2.99
N LYS A 12 -18.69 -5.16 -4.10
CA LYS A 12 -17.87 -5.10 -5.32
C LYS A 12 -17.91 -3.70 -5.92
N LYS A 13 -19.10 -3.09 -6.01
CA LYS A 13 -19.30 -1.73 -6.50
C LYS A 13 -18.54 -0.71 -5.68
N TRP A 14 -18.56 -0.83 -4.35
CA TRP A 14 -17.81 0.05 -3.46
C TRP A 14 -16.30 -0.12 -3.67
N VAL A 15 -15.76 -1.35 -3.62
CA VAL A 15 -14.32 -1.62 -3.82
C VAL A 15 -13.80 -1.14 -5.18
N LEU A 16 -14.64 -1.22 -6.22
CA LEU A 16 -14.31 -0.76 -7.58
C LEU A 16 -14.57 0.73 -7.81
N SER A 17 -15.23 1.42 -6.87
CA SER A 17 -15.48 2.86 -6.96
C SER A 17 -14.28 3.66 -6.50
N ASP A 18 -14.17 4.89 -7.01
CA ASP A 18 -13.13 5.87 -6.64
C ASP A 18 -13.12 6.23 -5.14
N TRP A 19 -14.19 5.89 -4.41
CA TRP A 19 -14.39 6.25 -3.00
C TRP A 19 -14.21 5.08 -2.02
N GLY A 20 -14.10 3.84 -2.52
CA GLY A 20 -14.22 2.67 -1.65
C GLY A 20 -12.90 2.09 -1.17
N HIS A 21 -11.95 1.79 -2.07
CA HIS A 21 -10.69 1.19 -1.66
C HIS A 21 -9.50 1.82 -2.37
N LEU A 22 -8.55 2.34 -1.60
CA LEU A 22 -7.25 2.73 -2.15
C LEU A 22 -6.55 1.46 -2.64
N ALA A 23 -6.39 1.32 -3.96
CA ALA A 23 -5.66 0.22 -4.57
C ALA A 23 -4.17 0.30 -4.21
N ASN A 24 -3.46 -0.82 -4.32
CA ASN A 24 -2.04 -0.86 -4.00
C ASN A 24 -1.23 0.09 -4.90
N GLU A 25 -1.59 0.13 -6.18
CA GLU A 25 -0.95 0.96 -7.19
C GLU A 25 -1.18 2.45 -6.91
N ASP A 26 -2.39 2.83 -6.49
CA ASP A 26 -2.71 4.22 -6.14
C ASP A 26 -2.01 4.65 -4.86
N ALA A 27 -1.98 3.79 -3.85
CA ALA A 27 -1.20 4.02 -2.63
C ALA A 27 0.29 4.20 -2.96
N ALA A 28 0.84 3.36 -3.84
CA ALA A 28 2.23 3.46 -4.27
C ALA A 28 2.53 4.74 -5.06
N ARG A 29 1.62 5.19 -5.93
CA ARG A 29 1.73 6.47 -6.64
C ARG A 29 1.75 7.64 -5.66
N ALA A 30 0.86 7.64 -4.66
CA ALA A 30 0.82 8.65 -3.62
C ALA A 30 2.12 8.69 -2.80
N ILE A 31 2.66 7.52 -2.41
CA ILE A 31 3.95 7.43 -1.71
C ILE A 31 5.08 8.03 -2.56
N ALA A 32 5.12 7.72 -3.85
CA ALA A 32 6.12 8.23 -4.77
C ALA A 32 6.06 9.75 -4.90
N GLU A 33 4.86 10.29 -5.04
CA GLU A 33 4.61 11.74 -5.10
C GLU A 33 5.06 12.44 -3.82
N ILE A 34 4.68 11.92 -2.65
CA ILE A 34 5.11 12.45 -1.36
C ILE A 34 6.64 12.46 -1.25
N LYS A 35 7.33 11.38 -1.67
CA LYS A 35 8.80 11.34 -1.66
C LYS A 35 9.42 12.40 -2.57
N MET A 36 8.89 12.56 -3.77
CA MET A 36 9.37 13.56 -4.75
C MET A 36 9.20 14.98 -4.20
N LEU A 37 8.03 15.29 -3.63
CA LEU A 37 7.77 16.59 -2.98
C LEU A 37 8.66 16.81 -1.75
N SER A 38 9.06 15.73 -1.07
CA SER A 38 9.93 15.77 0.11
C SER A 38 11.42 15.80 -0.20
N ALA A 39 11.84 15.77 -1.47
CA ALA A 39 13.25 15.61 -1.87
C ALA A 39 14.18 16.70 -1.33
N GLY A 40 13.67 17.92 -1.12
CA GLY A 40 14.44 19.00 -0.48
C GLY A 40 14.76 18.78 1.00
N ARG A 41 14.14 17.79 1.68
CA ARG A 41 14.32 17.51 3.12
C ARG A 41 14.68 16.06 3.45
N ASP A 42 14.79 15.17 2.45
CA ASP A 42 14.98 13.71 2.61
C ASP A 42 14.18 13.10 3.79
N SER A 43 12.91 13.48 3.94
CA SER A 43 12.15 13.16 5.15
C SER A 43 11.47 11.79 5.11
N LEU A 44 11.02 11.33 3.94
CA LEU A 44 10.32 10.05 3.81
C LEU A 44 11.32 8.89 3.64
N LYS A 45 11.53 8.14 4.74
CA LYS A 45 12.46 7.01 4.82
C LYS A 45 11.80 5.68 5.16
N TYR A 46 10.64 5.70 5.83
CA TYR A 46 9.96 4.51 6.32
C TYR A 46 8.48 4.58 5.93
N VAL A 47 7.95 3.52 5.34
CA VAL A 47 6.54 3.41 4.96
C VAL A 47 5.98 2.08 5.47
N PHE A 48 4.85 2.16 6.16
CA PHE A 48 4.13 1.01 6.69
C PHE A 48 2.80 0.86 5.96
N LEU A 49 2.69 -0.17 5.13
CA LEU A 49 1.46 -0.51 4.42
C LEU A 49 0.52 -1.27 5.38
N ALA A 50 -0.62 -0.66 5.71
CA ALA A 50 -1.61 -1.20 6.64
C ALA A 50 -2.95 -1.54 5.93
N HIS A 51 -3.89 -2.13 6.68
CA HIS A 51 -5.25 -2.45 6.19
C HIS A 51 -5.32 -3.34 4.94
N ILE A 52 -4.40 -4.30 4.88
CA ILE A 52 -4.32 -5.28 3.80
C ILE A 52 -5.43 -6.34 4.01
N SER A 53 -6.32 -6.50 3.01
CA SER A 53 -7.51 -7.37 3.14
C SER A 53 -7.13 -8.85 3.25
N SER A 54 -7.90 -9.69 3.93
CA SER A 54 -7.53 -11.12 4.09
C SER A 54 -7.64 -11.96 2.80
N HIS A 55 -8.39 -11.50 1.80
CA HIS A 55 -8.81 -12.35 0.68
C HIS A 55 -8.38 -11.87 -0.71
N HIS A 56 -8.18 -10.57 -0.90
CA HIS A 56 -8.00 -10.00 -2.25
C HIS A 56 -6.80 -9.06 -2.37
N ASN A 57 -6.13 -8.77 -1.27
CA ASN A 57 -4.95 -7.93 -1.25
C ASN A 57 -4.02 -8.54 -0.21
N THR A 58 -2.88 -9.12 -0.58
CA THR A 58 -1.96 -9.71 0.39
C THR A 58 -0.80 -8.76 0.70
N HIS A 59 -0.11 -9.00 1.82
CA HIS A 59 1.04 -8.21 2.23
C HIS A 59 2.11 -8.20 1.13
N GLU A 60 2.28 -9.32 0.45
CA GLU A 60 3.22 -9.52 -0.66
C GLU A 60 2.80 -8.72 -1.90
N LEU A 61 1.51 -8.71 -2.25
CA LEU A 61 1.00 -7.95 -3.40
C LEU A 61 1.18 -6.44 -3.18
N ALA A 62 0.84 -5.93 -1.99
CA ALA A 62 1.01 -4.52 -1.66
C ALA A 62 2.48 -4.08 -1.71
N LEU A 63 3.39 -4.90 -1.16
CA LEU A 63 4.83 -4.65 -1.22
C LEU A 63 5.36 -4.68 -2.65
N LYS A 64 4.94 -5.67 -3.44
CA LYS A 64 5.37 -5.83 -4.83
C LYS A 64 4.96 -4.62 -5.67
N ALA A 65 3.68 -4.27 -5.67
CA ALA A 65 3.15 -3.12 -6.40
C ALA A 65 3.86 -1.82 -6.00
N THR A 66 4.09 -1.62 -4.69
CA THR A 66 4.80 -0.44 -4.21
C THR A 66 6.24 -0.40 -4.67
N LYS A 67 6.98 -1.51 -4.57
CA LYS A 67 8.37 -1.60 -5.04
C LYS A 67 8.48 -1.32 -6.54
N GLU A 68 7.62 -1.94 -7.36
CA GLU A 68 7.65 -1.79 -8.81
C GLU A 68 7.43 -0.33 -9.25
N ILE A 69 6.49 0.37 -8.61
CA ILE A 69 6.21 1.79 -8.91
C ILE A 69 7.33 2.71 -8.42
N LEU A 70 7.93 2.44 -7.26
CA LEU A 70 9.07 3.24 -6.80
C LEU A 70 10.28 3.06 -7.73
N ILE A 71 10.56 1.82 -8.16
CA ILE A 71 11.63 1.51 -9.12
C ILE A 71 11.38 2.19 -10.46
N SER A 72 10.16 2.11 -11.00
CA SER A 72 9.83 2.73 -12.30
C SER A 72 9.94 4.26 -12.28
N LYS A 73 9.82 4.88 -11.10
CA LYS A 73 10.00 6.32 -10.89
C LYS A 73 11.43 6.71 -10.46
N GLY A 74 12.37 5.77 -10.42
CA GLY A 74 13.76 6.02 -9.99
C GLY A 74 13.89 6.40 -8.51
N ILE A 75 12.88 6.08 -7.68
CA ILE A 75 12.87 6.43 -6.26
C ILE A 75 13.56 5.32 -5.46
N SER A 76 14.52 5.71 -4.65
CA SER A 76 15.25 4.83 -3.74
C SER A 76 15.29 5.38 -2.30
N GLY A 77 15.87 4.62 -1.38
CA GLY A 77 16.05 5.04 0.01
C GLY A 77 14.81 4.95 0.91
N ILE A 78 13.69 4.41 0.41
CA ILE A 78 12.50 4.12 1.21
C ILE A 78 12.55 2.67 1.70
N LYS A 79 12.39 2.48 3.00
CA LYS A 79 12.20 1.16 3.62
C LYS A 79 10.70 0.87 3.74
N LEU A 80 10.26 -0.20 3.08
CA LEU A 80 8.86 -0.61 3.04
C LEU A 80 8.60 -1.74 4.04
N PHE A 81 7.50 -1.63 4.77
CA PHE A 81 7.03 -2.63 5.73
C PHE A 81 5.54 -2.86 5.55
N THR A 82 5.06 -3.98 6.08
CA THR A 82 3.63 -4.25 6.14
C THR A 82 3.18 -4.45 7.59
N ALA A 83 2.04 -3.88 7.93
CA ALA A 83 1.42 -4.05 9.24
C ALA A 83 0.47 -5.25 9.20
N ARG A 84 0.67 -6.19 10.12
CA ARG A 84 -0.14 -7.40 10.25
C ARG A 84 -1.10 -7.25 11.44
N ARG A 85 -2.40 -7.48 11.23
CA ARG A 85 -3.48 -7.21 12.21
C ARG A 85 -3.34 -7.92 13.57
N LYS A 86 -2.45 -8.90 13.70
CA LYS A 86 -2.22 -9.66 14.95
C LYS A 86 -0.73 -9.90 15.25
N GLN A 87 0.16 -9.13 14.63
CA GLN A 87 1.59 -9.26 14.86
C GLN A 87 2.16 -7.89 15.18
N ARG A 88 2.96 -7.81 16.25
CA ARG A 88 3.73 -6.60 16.52
C ARG A 88 4.67 -6.32 15.36
N CYS A 89 4.83 -5.05 15.01
CA CYS A 89 5.83 -4.67 14.04
C CYS A 89 7.21 -5.12 14.56
N PRO A 90 7.97 -5.93 13.82
CA PRO A 90 9.26 -6.42 14.28
C PRO A 90 10.35 -5.34 14.28
N ILE A 91 10.08 -4.18 13.65
CA ILE A 91 11.12 -3.21 13.29
C ILE A 91 10.97 -1.91 14.09
N ILE A 92 9.74 -1.48 14.40
CA ILE A 92 9.48 -0.31 15.21
C ILE A 92 8.50 -0.69 16.32
N ARG A 93 8.84 -0.35 17.57
CA ARG A 93 7.89 -0.40 18.69
C ARG A 93 6.92 0.77 18.56
N ILE A 94 5.75 0.49 18.02
CA ILE A 94 4.60 1.39 18.10
C ILE A 94 3.94 1.07 19.46
N ARG A 95 3.95 2.04 20.37
CA ARG A 95 3.33 1.91 21.72
C ARG A 95 1.84 2.16 21.64
#